data_AF-A0A1B2JG69-F1
#
_entry.id   AF-A0A1B2JG69-F1
#
_cell.length_a   1.000
_cell.length_b   1.000
_cell.length_c   1.000
_cell.angle_alpha   90.00
_cell.angle_beta   90.00
_cell.angle_gamma   90.00
#
_symmetry.space_group_name_H-M   'P 1'
#
loop_
_entity.id
_entity.type
_entity.pdbx_description
1 polymer ?
#
loop_
_entity_poly.entity_id
_entity_poly.type
_entity_poly.pdbx_seq_one_letter_code
_entity_poly.pdbx_strand_id
1 'polypeptide(L)'
;MYFGKILVYSILSAITLAGAVVNCEDPSKKEPGKKEDKWPAKWCDKQCTETKIFANACKKSKKMTIDCICSSHFAEKLGKCRGDGCGQHYKNSHWPSQIEPLLEDCSSGRYHEGPL
;
A
#
# COMPACT_ATOMS: atom_id res chain seq x y z
N MET A 1 27.40 -37.48 27.80
CA MET A 1 27.53 -36.58 26.63
C MET A 1 27.54 -37.46 25.39
N TYR A 2 26.42 -37.57 24.69
CA TYR A 2 26.33 -38.30 23.42
C TYR A 2 25.99 -37.30 22.31
N PHE A 3 26.91 -37.17 21.37
CA PHE A 3 26.72 -36.57 20.06
C PHE A 3 25.75 -37.44 19.25
N GLY A 4 24.76 -36.83 18.60
CA GLY A 4 23.87 -37.52 17.67
C GLY A 4 23.40 -36.57 16.56
N LYS A 5 23.93 -36.80 15.36
CA LYS A 5 23.67 -36.06 14.12
C LYS A 5 22.22 -36.24 13.62
N ILE A 6 21.62 -35.11 13.24
CA ILE A 6 20.77 -34.81 12.06
C ILE A 6 20.10 -36.02 11.35
N LEU A 7 18.77 -35.98 11.25
CA LEU A 7 17.96 -36.62 10.20
C LEU A 7 16.67 -35.80 10.04
N VAL A 8 16.65 -34.82 9.15
CA VAL A 8 16.09 -34.87 7.77
C VAL A 8 14.61 -35.29 7.74
N TYR A 9 13.81 -34.29 7.39
CA TYR A 9 12.42 -34.32 6.92
C TYR A 9 11.97 -35.67 6.32
N SER A 10 10.82 -36.15 6.79
CA SER A 10 9.98 -37.07 6.03
C SER A 10 8.53 -36.65 6.19
N ILE A 11 8.04 -36.04 5.12
CA ILE A 11 6.63 -35.80 4.84
C ILE A 11 6.01 -37.19 4.66
N LEU A 12 5.14 -37.58 5.58
CA LEU A 12 4.24 -38.71 5.39
C LEU A 12 2.83 -38.23 5.72
N SER A 13 2.11 -37.90 4.66
CA SER A 13 0.66 -37.81 4.63
C SER A 13 0.08 -39.11 5.17
N ALA A 14 -0.65 -39.04 6.28
CA ALA A 14 -1.54 -40.10 6.72
C ALA A 14 -2.98 -39.68 6.38
N ILE A 15 -3.56 -40.34 5.38
CA ILE A 15 -5.00 -40.39 5.16
C ILE A 15 -5.50 -41.56 6.00
N THR A 16 -6.43 -41.35 6.93
CA THR A 16 -7.23 -42.45 7.48
C THR A 16 -8.64 -41.97 7.80
N LEU A 17 -9.59 -42.74 7.26
CA LEU A 17 -11.03 -42.51 7.25
C LEU A 17 -11.69 -42.75 8.62
N ALA A 18 -12.86 -42.12 8.75
CA ALA A 18 -13.99 -42.43 9.63
C ALA A 18 -14.01 -41.77 11.03
N GLY A 19 -14.87 -40.75 11.15
CA GLY A 19 -15.84 -40.74 12.25
C GLY A 19 -15.53 -39.91 13.49
N ALA A 20 -14.98 -38.70 13.34
CA ALA A 20 -15.22 -37.61 14.28
C ALA A 20 -14.89 -36.29 13.58
N VAL A 21 -15.92 -35.54 13.16
CA VAL A 21 -15.77 -34.14 12.71
C VAL A 21 -15.48 -33.27 13.94
N VAL A 22 -14.26 -33.35 14.45
CA VAL A 22 -13.69 -32.26 15.24
C VAL A 22 -13.04 -31.33 14.23
N ASN A 23 -13.86 -30.37 13.81
CA ASN A 23 -13.43 -29.16 13.13
C ASN A 23 -12.46 -28.44 14.08
N CYS A 24 -11.18 -28.81 14.03
CA CYS A 24 -10.11 -27.99 14.57
C CYS A 24 -9.94 -26.82 13.60
N GLU A 25 -10.92 -25.92 13.64
CA GLU A 25 -10.82 -24.57 13.12
C GLU A 25 -9.51 -23.99 13.66
N ASP A 26 -8.58 -23.81 12.73
CA ASP A 26 -7.42 -22.94 12.78
C ASP A 26 -7.76 -21.70 13.65
N PRO A 27 -7.32 -21.65 14.92
CA PRO A 27 -7.56 -20.46 15.71
C PRO A 27 -6.57 -19.41 15.22
N SER A 28 -7.13 -18.49 14.43
CA SER A 28 -6.53 -17.23 14.00
C SER A 28 -5.63 -17.29 12.75
N LYS A 29 -6.26 -17.52 11.61
CA LYS A 29 -6.37 -16.46 10.58
C LYS A 29 -6.64 -15.11 11.27
N LYS A 30 -5.58 -14.43 11.73
CA LYS A 30 -5.58 -12.98 11.63
C LYS A 30 -5.53 -12.71 10.13
N GLU A 31 -6.70 -12.49 9.53
CA GLU A 31 -6.76 -11.57 8.41
C GLU A 31 -5.87 -10.38 8.78
N PRO A 32 -4.93 -9.97 7.92
CA PRO A 32 -4.03 -8.88 8.25
C PRO A 32 -4.92 -7.69 8.60
N GLY A 33 -4.91 -7.33 9.89
CA GLY A 33 -5.85 -6.37 10.44
C GLY A 33 -5.95 -5.20 9.49
N LYS A 34 -7.17 -4.84 9.09
CA LYS A 34 -7.42 -3.58 8.39
C LYS A 34 -6.69 -2.53 9.20
N LYS A 35 -5.52 -2.08 8.73
CA LYS A 35 -4.72 -1.08 9.43
C LYS A 35 -5.60 0.15 9.46
N GLU A 36 -6.30 0.39 10.56
CA GLU A 36 -7.18 1.53 10.67
C GLU A 36 -6.39 2.80 10.39
N ASP A 37 -7.04 3.76 9.74
CA ASP A 37 -6.42 5.04 9.48
C ASP A 37 -6.06 5.69 10.81
N LYS A 38 -4.82 6.21 10.88
CA LYS A 38 -4.36 6.99 12.03
C LYS A 38 -5.00 8.36 12.06
N TRP A 39 -5.39 8.87 10.89
CA TRP A 39 -5.94 10.22 10.72
C TRP A 39 -7.44 10.21 10.39
N PRO A 40 -8.17 11.29 10.76
CA PRO A 40 -9.57 11.44 10.38
C PRO A 40 -9.74 11.52 8.86
N ALA A 41 -10.85 10.98 8.34
CA ALA A 41 -11.22 11.05 6.92
C ALA A 41 -11.11 12.47 6.33
N LYS A 42 -11.59 13.50 7.05
CA LYS A 42 -11.49 14.91 6.62
C LYS A 42 -10.05 15.38 6.42
N TRP A 43 -9.11 14.89 7.24
CA TRP A 43 -7.70 15.23 7.07
C TRP A 43 -7.13 14.52 5.84
N CYS A 44 -7.46 13.25 5.64
CA CYS A 44 -7.06 12.48 4.46
C CYS A 44 -7.61 13.11 3.17
N ASP A 45 -8.88 13.51 3.16
CA ASP A 45 -9.52 14.21 2.05
C ASP A 45 -8.80 15.53 1.71
N LYS A 46 -8.37 16.28 2.73
CA LYS A 46 -7.59 17.50 2.54
C LYS A 46 -6.25 17.21 1.86
N GLN A 47 -5.50 16.20 2.33
CA GLN A 47 -4.21 15.83 1.73
C GLN A 47 -4.36 15.39 0.27
N CYS A 48 -5.39 14.58 -0.02
CA CYS A 48 -5.66 14.13 -1.37
C CYS A 48 -6.16 15.26 -2.29
N THR A 49 -6.96 16.19 -1.76
CA THR A 49 -7.38 17.40 -2.49
C THR A 49 -6.17 18.25 -2.89
N GLU A 50 -5.26 18.52 -1.94
CA GLU A 50 -4.04 19.29 -2.23
C GLU A 50 -3.16 18.58 -3.26
N THR A 51 -3.01 17.26 -3.13
CA THR A 51 -2.24 16.43 -4.08
C THR A 51 -2.83 16.54 -5.49
N LYS A 52 -4.16 16.41 -5.62
CA LYS A 52 -4.86 16.56 -6.90
C LYS A 52 -4.68 17.96 -7.50
N ILE A 53 -4.82 19.02 -6.69
CA ILE A 53 -4.65 20.41 -7.16
C ILE A 53 -3.23 20.60 -7.68
N PHE A 54 -2.23 20.15 -6.93
CA PHE A 54 -0.83 20.26 -7.31
C PHE A 54 -0.55 19.54 -8.63
N ALA A 55 -0.96 18.27 -8.75
CA ALA A 55 -0.76 17.51 -9.97
C ALA A 55 -1.44 18.17 -11.19
N ASN A 56 -2.66 18.69 -11.03
CA ASN A 56 -3.34 19.42 -12.10
C ASN A 56 -2.63 20.74 -12.47
N ALA A 57 -2.06 21.46 -11.49
CA ALA A 57 -1.26 22.65 -11.75
C ALA A 57 0.02 22.33 -12.53
N CYS A 58 0.69 21.22 -12.19
CA CYS A 58 1.82 20.71 -12.96
C CYS A 58 1.40 20.33 -14.39
N LYS A 59 0.29 19.60 -14.59
CA LYS A 59 -0.20 19.23 -15.95
C LYS A 59 -0.53 20.44 -16.83
N LYS A 60 -0.97 21.54 -16.23
CA LYS A 60 -1.21 22.81 -16.96
C LYS A 60 0.08 23.53 -17.36
N SER A 61 1.19 23.26 -16.67
CA SER A 61 2.49 23.88 -16.92
C SER A 61 3.21 23.16 -18.05
N LYS A 62 2.89 23.52 -19.30
CA LYS A 62 3.38 22.91 -20.56
C LYS A 62 4.90 22.67 -20.69
N LYS A 63 5.74 23.24 -19.83
CA LYS A 63 7.21 23.16 -19.92
C LYS A 63 7.85 22.20 -18.90
N MET A 64 7.16 21.82 -17.82
CA MET A 64 7.77 21.10 -16.70
C MET A 64 6.81 20.08 -16.05
N THR A 65 5.82 19.59 -16.80
CA THR A 65 4.77 18.71 -16.27
C THR A 65 5.32 17.49 -15.53
N ILE A 66 6.28 16.78 -16.15
CA ILE A 66 6.82 15.53 -15.59
C ILE A 66 7.72 15.84 -14.39
N ASP A 67 8.67 16.78 -14.51
CA ASP A 67 9.56 17.14 -13.40
C ASP A 67 8.79 17.64 -12.17
N CYS A 68 7.69 18.38 -12.39
CA CYS A 68 6.81 18.88 -11.34
C CYS A 68 6.05 17.74 -10.61
N ILE A 69 5.40 16.84 -11.36
CA ILE A 69 4.62 15.73 -10.78
C ILE A 69 5.54 14.66 -10.21
N CYS A 70 6.72 14.45 -10.77
CA CYS A 70 7.64 13.44 -10.26
C CYS A 70 8.68 14.04 -9.31
N SER A 71 8.46 15.26 -8.80
CA SER A 71 9.33 15.86 -7.79
C SER A 71 9.23 15.15 -6.45
N SER A 72 10.32 15.21 -5.68
CA SER A 72 10.34 14.81 -4.26
C SER A 72 9.23 15.49 -3.43
N HIS A 73 8.95 16.77 -3.69
CA HIS A 73 7.88 17.51 -3.02
C HIS A 73 6.49 16.91 -3.28
N PHE A 74 6.21 16.54 -4.54
CA PHE A 74 4.97 15.87 -4.86
C PHE A 74 4.90 14.46 -4.26
N ALA A 75 6.00 13.71 -4.26
CA ALA A 75 6.04 12.39 -3.64
C ALA A 75 5.69 12.45 -2.14
N GLU A 76 6.15 13.48 -1.41
CA GLU A 76 5.78 13.70 -0.01
C GLU A 76 4.27 13.95 0.15
N LYS A 77 3.68 14.84 -0.66
CA LYS A 77 2.23 15.12 -0.65
C LYS A 77 1.42 13.86 -0.98
N LEU A 78 1.86 13.13 -2.00
CA LEU A 78 1.26 11.87 -2.41
C LEU A 78 1.32 10.83 -1.29
N GLY A 79 2.44 10.77 -0.56
CA GLY A 79 2.62 9.93 0.63
C GLY A 79 1.59 10.23 1.73
N LYS A 80 1.29 11.50 1.99
CA LYS A 80 0.26 11.92 2.98
C LYS A 80 -1.16 11.58 2.54
N CYS A 81 -1.43 11.54 1.24
CA CYS A 81 -2.74 11.15 0.69
C CYS A 81 -2.92 9.63 0.65
N ARG A 82 -1.97 8.90 0.06
CA ARG A 82 -2.03 7.44 -0.17
C ARG A 82 -1.60 6.61 1.04
N GLY A 83 -0.91 7.23 1.98
CA GLY A 83 -0.22 6.60 3.09
C GLY A 83 -0.25 7.49 4.32
N ASP A 84 0.81 7.41 5.13
CA ASP A 84 0.98 8.17 6.38
C ASP A 84 -0.26 8.19 7.30
N GLY A 85 -0.95 7.05 7.40
CA GLY A 85 -2.15 6.93 8.23
C GLY A 85 -3.48 7.25 7.54
N CYS A 86 -3.51 7.40 6.21
CA CYS A 86 -4.72 7.52 5.38
C CYS A 86 -4.92 6.36 4.39
N GLY A 87 -4.15 5.27 4.54
CA GLY A 87 -4.07 4.20 3.56
C GLY A 87 -5.38 3.41 3.36
N GLN A 88 -6.24 3.27 4.36
CA GLN A 88 -7.55 2.61 4.18
C GLN A 88 -8.56 3.58 3.58
N HIS A 89 -8.62 4.82 4.07
CA HIS A 89 -9.48 5.86 3.52
C HIS A 89 -9.20 6.07 2.04
N TYR A 90 -7.93 6.15 1.65
CA TYR A 90 -7.54 6.24 0.25
C TYR A 90 -8.10 5.06 -0.55
N LYS A 91 -7.87 3.82 -0.11
CA LYS A 91 -8.32 2.60 -0.83
C LYS A 91 -9.84 2.47 -0.94
N ASN A 92 -10.57 2.91 0.07
CA ASN A 92 -12.02 2.72 0.17
C ASN A 92 -12.84 3.93 -0.31
N SER A 93 -12.18 4.97 -0.84
CA SER A 93 -12.83 6.21 -1.30
C SER A 93 -12.72 6.38 -2.81
N HIS A 94 -13.16 7.54 -3.31
CA HIS A 94 -13.05 7.93 -4.71
C HIS A 94 -11.65 8.46 -5.09
N TRP A 95 -10.72 8.59 -4.15
CA TRP A 95 -9.41 9.19 -4.43
C TRP A 95 -8.54 8.42 -5.43
N PRO A 96 -8.48 7.07 -5.44
CA PRO A 96 -7.65 6.33 -6.38
C PRO A 96 -7.97 6.63 -7.84
N SER A 97 -9.27 6.73 -8.18
CA SER A 97 -9.70 7.04 -9.56
C SER A 97 -9.38 8.48 -9.97
N GLN A 98 -9.08 9.37 -9.03
CA GLN A 98 -8.72 10.77 -9.32
C GLN A 98 -7.21 11.01 -9.29
N ILE A 99 -6.47 10.25 -8.47
CA ILE A 99 -5.03 10.47 -8.25
C ILE A 99 -4.19 9.56 -9.16
N GLU A 100 -4.47 8.26 -9.27
CA GLU A 100 -3.61 7.34 -10.03
C GLU A 100 -3.43 7.74 -11.51
N PRO A 101 -4.46 8.21 -12.26
CA PRO A 101 -4.28 8.69 -13.63
C PRO A 101 -3.37 9.92 -13.74
N LEU A 102 -3.16 10.65 -12.64
CA LEU A 102 -2.25 11.80 -12.62
C LEU A 102 -0.79 11.35 -12.50
N LEU A 103 -0.54 10.11 -12.10
CA LEU A 103 0.78 9.54 -11.82
C LEU A 103 1.35 8.69 -12.94
N GLU A 104 0.55 8.34 -13.97
CA GLU A 104 0.98 7.46 -15.06
C GLU A 104 2.29 7.92 -15.72
N ASP A 105 2.51 9.23 -15.76
CA ASP A 105 3.70 9.87 -16.31
C ASP A 105 4.98 9.58 -15.47
N CYS A 106 4.85 9.29 -14.17
CA CYS A 106 5.95 9.01 -13.23
C CYS A 106 6.27 7.52 -13.06
N SER A 107 5.42 6.63 -13.58
CA SER A 107 5.53 5.16 -13.43
C SER A 107 6.77 4.55 -14.09
N SER A 108 7.52 5.33 -14.87
CA SER A 108 8.81 4.94 -15.49
C SER A 108 10.02 5.07 -14.54
N GLY A 109 9.80 5.35 -13.25
CA GLY A 109 10.83 5.26 -12.22
C GLY A 109 11.64 6.52 -11.98
N ARG A 110 11.17 7.69 -12.45
CA ARG A 110 11.87 8.97 -12.25
C ARG A 110 11.18 9.84 -11.22
N TYR A 111 11.27 9.50 -9.94
CA TYR A 111 11.11 10.55 -8.93
C TYR A 111 12.41 11.35 -8.89
N HIS A 112 12.37 12.62 -9.27
CA HIS A 112 13.53 13.50 -9.31
C HIS A 112 13.86 13.98 -7.89
N GLU A 113 15.06 13.64 -7.42
CA GLU A 113 15.63 14.23 -6.20
C GLU A 113 16.13 15.64 -6.50
N GLY A 114 15.53 16.65 -5.87
CA GLY A 114 15.95 18.05 -6.01
C GLY A 114 14.80 19.05 -5.79
N PRO A 115 15.11 20.30 -5.41
CA PRO A 115 14.12 21.38 -5.39
C PRO A 115 13.66 21.69 -6.82
N LEU A 116 12.37 22.02 -6.94
CA LEU A 116 11.77 22.55 -8.17
C LEU A 116 12.23 23.98 -8.45
#